data_AF-H2ZIF4-F1
#
_entry.id   AF-H2ZIF4-F1
#
_cell.length_a   1.000
_cell.length_b   1.000
_cell.length_c   1.000
_cell.angle_alpha   90.00
_cell.angle_beta   90.00
_cell.angle_gamma   90.00
#
_symmetry.space_group_name_H-M   'P 1'
#
loop_
_entity.id
_entity.type
_entity.pdbx_description
1 polymer ?
#
loop_
_entity_poly.entity_id
_entity_poly.type
_entity_poly.pdbx_seq_one_letter_code
_entity_poly.pdbx_strand_id
1 'polypeptide(L)'
;MFGLSASKLAQCFVLVTVLVIVLFAEDSSVEARRRNRKNVDVTGAPGRHRGKHNGKRQHRSSLRGAGRVHKNSDTLESYRRLRKQGSRRITHKSPAVTKWTEANVSVGTKVDNFSIKIFEESLGKFGHHSARQSIVGRVIHISDPGRGNTHHGCGHTMSNRHLIPKNETWVALIKRGHCYFFNKIKLGERYNASAVVIYDDKPGKIEVMNTIGTKIVSLMINHDDGIRFAALADSGIEVYMNITVGREVHDRVKAHPKTPAAATYAAPEAIVSTMGGRGSGSTVSPSIAAIFSLIALQVICGLLNKR
;
A
#
# COMPACT_ATOMS: atom_id res chain seq x y z
N MET A 1 29.62 -52.63 -13.36
CA MET A 1 30.38 -51.58 -14.08
C MET A 1 29.44 -50.89 -15.08
N PHE A 2 28.85 -49.75 -14.73
CA PHE A 2 28.09 -48.92 -15.68
C PHE A 2 28.87 -47.62 -15.90
N GLY A 3 29.59 -47.55 -17.02
CA GLY A 3 30.26 -46.34 -17.48
C GLY A 3 29.20 -45.32 -17.88
N LEU A 4 29.11 -44.20 -17.15
CA LEU A 4 28.47 -43.02 -17.71
C LEU A 4 29.33 -42.57 -18.89
N SER A 5 28.77 -42.67 -20.10
CA SER A 5 29.39 -42.15 -21.32
C SER A 5 29.81 -40.70 -21.10
N ALA A 6 31.05 -40.36 -21.47
CA ALA A 6 31.65 -39.03 -21.34
C ALA A 6 30.74 -37.90 -21.90
N SER A 7 29.87 -38.25 -22.85
CA SER A 7 28.84 -37.35 -23.41
C SER A 7 27.84 -36.82 -22.37
N LYS A 8 27.39 -37.67 -21.42
CA LYS A 8 26.45 -37.24 -20.37
C LYS A 8 27.10 -36.33 -19.34
N LEU A 9 28.39 -36.52 -19.08
CA LEU A 9 29.15 -35.67 -18.17
C LEU A 9 29.38 -34.27 -18.76
N ALA A 10 29.68 -34.20 -20.06
CA ALA A 10 29.86 -32.95 -20.78
C ALA A 10 28.56 -32.13 -20.85
N GLN A 11 27.41 -32.77 -21.10
CA GLN A 11 26.11 -32.09 -21.09
C GLN A 11 25.74 -31.51 -19.73
N CYS A 12 26.03 -32.23 -18.64
CA CYS A 12 25.86 -31.69 -17.29
C CYS A 12 26.75 -30.47 -17.04
N PHE A 13 28.01 -30.48 -17.50
CA PHE A 13 28.92 -29.35 -17.31
C PHE A 13 28.46 -28.10 -18.07
N VAL A 14 27.94 -28.26 -19.29
CA VAL A 14 27.35 -27.16 -20.07
C VAL A 14 26.10 -26.62 -19.41
N LEU A 15 25.21 -27.47 -18.89
CA LEU A 15 24.00 -27.03 -18.20
C LEU A 15 24.31 -26.27 -16.90
N VAL A 16 25.27 -26.76 -16.11
CA VAL A 16 25.69 -26.10 -14.86
C VAL A 16 26.37 -24.77 -15.16
N THR A 17 27.23 -24.69 -16.17
CA THR A 17 27.88 -23.43 -16.55
C THR A 17 26.88 -22.40 -17.08
N VAL A 18 25.90 -22.81 -17.89
CA VAL A 18 24.82 -21.92 -18.35
C VAL A 18 23.96 -21.43 -17.18
N LEU A 19 23.61 -22.31 -16.24
CA LEU A 19 22.83 -21.93 -15.05
C LEU A 19 23.58 -20.92 -14.17
N VAL A 20 24.89 -21.15 -13.96
CA VAL A 20 25.76 -20.23 -13.22
C VAL A 20 25.83 -18.87 -13.92
N ILE A 21 26.02 -18.83 -15.24
CA ILE A 21 26.06 -17.56 -15.99
C ILE A 21 24.73 -16.79 -15.89
N VAL A 22 23.59 -17.48 -15.97
CA VAL A 22 22.26 -16.85 -15.84
C VAL A 22 22.06 -16.25 -14.45
N LEU A 23 22.46 -16.96 -13.39
CA LEU A 23 22.34 -16.45 -12.01
C LEU A 23 23.26 -15.24 -11.76
N PHE A 24 24.49 -15.24 -12.27
CA PHE A 24 25.41 -14.10 -12.13
C PHE A 24 25.02 -12.87 -12.98
N ALA A 25 24.26 -13.06 -14.07
CA ALA A 25 23.79 -11.98 -14.91
C ALA A 25 22.67 -11.15 -14.25
N GLU A 26 21.83 -11.76 -13.39
CA GLU A 26 20.75 -11.05 -12.71
C GLU A 26 21.27 -10.07 -11.63
N ASP A 27 22.28 -10.46 -10.85
CA ASP A 27 22.88 -9.63 -9.80
C ASP A 27 23.57 -8.37 -10.36
N SER A 28 24.15 -8.47 -11.55
CA SER A 28 24.80 -7.33 -12.22
C SER A 28 23.80 -6.22 -12.60
N SER A 29 22.53 -6.57 -12.85
CA SER A 29 21.48 -5.62 -13.23
C SER A 29 20.87 -4.87 -12.04
N VAL A 30 20.90 -5.47 -10.85
CA VAL A 30 20.33 -4.91 -9.61
C VAL A 30 21.26 -3.86 -9.00
N GLU A 31 22.57 -4.13 -8.99
CA GLU A 31 23.58 -3.19 -8.46
C GLU A 31 23.80 -1.98 -9.39
N ALA A 32 23.55 -2.12 -10.70
CA ALA A 32 23.55 -0.99 -11.64
C ALA A 32 22.37 -0.04 -11.39
N ARG A 33 21.18 -0.55 -11.02
CA ARG A 33 19.99 0.25 -10.70
C ARG A 33 20.11 1.00 -9.36
N ARG A 34 20.86 0.47 -8.39
CA ARG A 34 21.13 1.15 -7.11
C ARG A 34 22.02 2.38 -7.23
N ARG A 35 22.99 2.38 -8.16
CA ARG A 35 23.87 3.54 -8.40
C ARG A 35 23.13 4.71 -9.06
N ASN A 36 22.19 4.43 -9.97
CA ASN A 36 21.49 5.49 -10.69
C ASN A 36 20.48 6.27 -9.81
N ARG A 37 19.97 5.67 -8.73
CA ARG A 37 19.05 6.33 -7.79
C ARG A 37 19.73 7.33 -6.86
N LYS A 38 21.06 7.22 -6.64
CA LYS A 38 21.81 8.15 -5.78
C LYS A 38 22.33 9.40 -6.51
N ASN A 39 22.37 9.39 -7.84
CA ASN A 39 22.87 10.53 -8.64
C ASN A 39 21.79 11.54 -9.06
N VAL A 40 20.50 11.26 -8.83
CA VAL A 40 19.40 12.15 -9.24
C VAL A 40 19.01 13.19 -8.17
N ASP A 41 19.52 13.06 -6.95
CA ASP A 41 19.13 13.94 -5.82
C ASP A 41 20.01 15.19 -5.63
N VAL A 42 20.91 15.50 -6.58
CA VAL A 42 21.84 16.65 -6.46
C VAL A 42 21.86 17.50 -7.74
N THR A 43 20.71 18.10 -8.11
CA THR A 43 20.67 19.34 -8.91
C THR A 43 19.32 20.06 -8.69
N GLY A 44 19.34 21.23 -8.01
CA GLY A 44 18.17 22.12 -7.78
C GLY A 44 17.65 22.79 -9.07
N ALA A 45 16.67 23.69 -9.13
CA ALA A 45 15.90 24.58 -8.22
C ALA A 45 14.70 25.12 -9.09
N PRO A 46 14.05 26.31 -8.88
CA PRO A 46 13.76 27.13 -7.70
C PRO A 46 12.24 27.46 -7.56
N GLY A 47 11.89 28.27 -6.55
CA GLY A 47 10.54 28.46 -6.01
C GLY A 47 9.54 29.29 -6.82
N ARG A 48 8.27 29.25 -6.38
CA ARG A 48 7.16 30.02 -6.94
C ARG A 48 6.40 30.84 -5.90
N HIS A 49 6.21 32.09 -6.29
CA HIS A 49 5.69 33.25 -5.60
C HIS A 49 4.34 33.08 -4.87
N ARG A 50 4.28 33.63 -3.66
CA ARG A 50 3.05 33.99 -2.95
C ARG A 50 2.41 35.23 -3.61
N GLY A 51 1.25 35.07 -4.23
CA GLY A 51 0.39 36.17 -4.64
C GLY A 51 -0.35 36.77 -3.44
N LYS A 52 -0.11 38.06 -3.17
CA LYS A 52 -0.89 38.91 -2.25
C LYS A 52 -2.15 39.39 -2.96
N HIS A 53 -3.33 39.11 -2.41
CA HIS A 53 -4.56 39.82 -2.77
C HIS A 53 -4.72 41.05 -1.86
N ASN A 54 -4.74 42.23 -2.48
CA ASN A 54 -5.10 43.51 -1.89
C ASN A 54 -6.63 43.68 -1.91
N GLY A 55 -7.21 44.09 -0.79
CA GLY A 55 -8.64 44.42 -0.63
C GLY A 55 -8.84 45.63 0.27
N LYS A 56 -8.85 46.81 -0.36
CA LYS A 56 -9.46 48.12 -0.04
C LYS A 56 -9.69 48.56 1.43
N ARG A 57 -9.03 49.68 1.73
CA ARG A 57 -9.39 50.82 2.59
C ARG A 57 -10.90 51.13 2.66
N GLN A 58 -11.39 51.61 3.81
CA GLN A 58 -11.72 53.03 4.03
C GLN A 58 -11.99 53.40 5.52
N HIS A 59 -11.39 54.52 5.92
CA HIS A 59 -11.74 55.55 6.94
C HIS A 59 -12.29 55.14 8.33
N ARG A 60 -11.64 55.62 9.42
CA ARG A 60 -11.82 56.99 9.97
C ARG A 60 -10.84 57.32 11.12
N SER A 61 -10.27 58.54 11.02
CA SER A 61 -9.90 59.51 12.06
C SER A 61 -9.05 59.13 13.29
N SER A 62 -7.79 59.60 13.24
CA SER A 62 -7.11 60.49 14.20
C SER A 62 -7.38 60.34 15.70
N LEU A 63 -6.32 60.00 16.45
CA LEU A 63 -5.89 60.73 17.66
C LEU A 63 -4.44 60.34 17.99
N ARG A 64 -3.55 61.35 17.98
CA ARG A 64 -2.20 61.28 18.52
C ARG A 64 -2.29 61.19 20.04
N GLY A 65 -1.47 60.32 20.63
CA GLY A 65 -1.27 60.28 22.08
C GLY A 65 -0.16 59.30 22.42
N ALA A 66 1.06 59.81 22.56
CA ALA A 66 2.18 59.07 23.11
C ALA A 66 1.91 58.79 24.59
N GLY A 67 1.89 57.52 24.97
CA GLY A 67 1.77 57.09 26.36
C GLY A 67 2.49 55.76 26.54
N ARG A 68 3.60 55.77 27.30
CA ARG A 68 4.27 54.57 27.81
C ARG A 68 3.25 53.77 28.62
N VAL A 69 2.86 52.58 28.15
CA VAL A 69 2.06 51.66 28.95
C VAL A 69 3.01 50.87 29.86
N HIS A 70 3.01 51.24 31.14
CA HIS A 70 3.47 50.39 32.23
C HIS A 70 2.75 49.04 32.14
N LYS A 71 3.49 47.95 31.91
CA LYS A 71 2.94 46.60 31.97
C LYS A 71 2.66 46.24 33.43
N ASN A 72 1.41 46.35 33.86
CA ASN A 72 0.97 45.81 35.16
C ASN A 72 1.11 44.29 35.16
N SER A 73 1.73 43.75 36.22
CA SER A 73 1.90 42.30 36.46
C SER A 73 0.57 41.53 36.46
N ASP A 74 -0.51 42.21 36.79
CA ASP A 74 -1.85 41.63 36.99
C ASP A 74 -2.49 41.17 35.68
N THR A 75 -2.11 41.78 34.56
CA THR A 75 -2.59 41.42 33.22
C THR A 75 -1.93 40.14 32.70
N LEU A 76 -0.71 39.84 33.15
CA LEU A 76 0.01 38.63 32.75
C LEU A 76 -0.45 37.42 33.56
N GLU A 77 -0.75 37.62 34.84
CA GLU A 77 -1.23 36.56 35.73
C GLU A 77 -2.66 36.14 35.37
N SER A 78 -3.52 37.09 35.00
CA SER A 78 -4.85 36.81 34.44
C SER A 78 -4.76 36.04 33.12
N TYR A 79 -3.82 36.39 32.22
CA TYR A 79 -3.57 35.64 30.99
C TYR A 79 -3.07 34.21 31.24
N ARG A 80 -2.19 34.01 32.24
CA ARG A 80 -1.71 32.67 32.64
C ARG A 80 -2.82 31.82 33.24
N ARG A 81 -3.72 32.41 34.04
CA ARG A 81 -4.88 31.71 34.62
C ARG A 81 -5.86 31.26 33.55
N LEU A 82 -6.14 32.11 32.56
CA LEU A 82 -6.96 31.75 31.38
C LEU A 82 -6.33 30.62 30.57
N ARG A 83 -5.00 30.59 30.40
CA ARG A 83 -4.29 29.50 29.74
C ARG A 83 -4.30 28.19 30.54
N LYS A 84 -4.18 28.25 31.86
CA LYS A 84 -4.29 27.07 32.76
C LYS A 84 -5.72 26.52 32.84
N GLN A 85 -6.74 27.40 32.78
CA GLN A 85 -8.15 26.98 32.70
C GLN A 85 -8.51 26.40 31.32
N GLY A 86 -7.99 26.97 30.23
CA GLY A 86 -8.16 26.42 28.88
C GLY A 86 -7.46 25.07 28.64
N SER A 87 -6.48 24.70 29.49
CA SER A 87 -5.73 23.45 29.39
C SER A 87 -6.33 22.29 30.21
N ARG A 88 -7.41 22.50 30.96
CA ARG A 88 -8.11 21.47 31.74
C ARG A 88 -9.45 21.04 31.12
N ARG A 89 -9.57 21.02 29.78
CA ARG A 89 -10.49 20.06 29.15
C ARG A 89 -9.76 18.74 29.03
N ILE A 90 -9.91 17.90 30.04
CA ILE A 90 -9.86 16.45 29.82
C ILE A 90 -11.05 16.17 28.90
N THR A 91 -10.83 16.26 27.59
CA THR A 91 -11.76 15.63 26.66
C THR A 91 -11.61 14.15 26.96
N HIS A 92 -12.54 13.58 27.72
CA HIS A 92 -12.81 12.15 27.64
C HIS A 92 -13.20 11.93 26.18
N LYS A 93 -12.21 11.65 25.34
CA LYS A 93 -12.41 11.36 23.94
C LYS A 93 -13.09 10.00 23.98
N SER A 94 -14.42 10.00 23.89
CA SER A 94 -15.21 8.77 23.76
C SER A 94 -14.49 7.87 22.76
N PRO A 95 -14.37 6.56 23.04
CA PRO A 95 -13.68 5.63 22.16
C PRO A 95 -14.12 5.88 20.73
N ALA A 96 -13.17 6.03 19.81
CA ALA A 96 -13.51 6.19 18.40
C ALA A 96 -14.24 4.91 17.97
N VAL A 97 -15.56 5.01 17.78
CA VAL A 97 -16.35 3.89 17.26
C VAL A 97 -16.13 3.86 15.76
N THR A 98 -15.47 2.82 15.26
CA THR A 98 -15.34 2.60 13.82
C THR A 98 -16.55 1.81 13.35
N LYS A 99 -17.43 2.47 12.59
CA LYS A 99 -18.62 1.88 11.95
C LYS A 99 -18.28 1.40 10.54
N TRP A 100 -18.66 0.18 10.19
CA TRP A 100 -18.48 -0.37 8.86
C TRP A 100 -19.50 -1.46 8.53
N THR A 101 -19.67 -1.79 7.25
CA THR A 101 -20.66 -2.79 6.79
C THR A 101 -19.93 -3.98 6.17
N GLU A 102 -20.28 -5.19 6.62
CA GLU A 102 -19.81 -6.45 6.01
C GLU A 102 -20.40 -6.63 4.61
N ALA A 103 -19.64 -7.26 3.73
CA ALA A 103 -20.11 -7.73 2.43
C ALA A 103 -19.92 -9.23 2.36
N ASN A 104 -20.95 -9.99 1.98
CA ASN A 104 -20.77 -11.38 1.62
C ASN A 104 -20.57 -11.42 0.11
N VAL A 105 -19.46 -12.03 -0.32
CA VAL A 105 -19.05 -12.06 -1.72
C VAL A 105 -18.86 -13.51 -2.12
N SER A 106 -19.60 -13.98 -3.12
CA SER A 106 -19.40 -15.30 -3.70
C SER A 106 -19.08 -15.18 -5.18
N VAL A 107 -18.24 -16.08 -5.68
CA VAL A 107 -17.86 -16.16 -7.09
C VAL A 107 -18.21 -17.54 -7.63
N GLY A 108 -18.71 -17.59 -8.85
CA GLY A 108 -19.12 -18.84 -9.46
C GLY A 108 -19.54 -18.69 -10.92
N THR A 109 -20.10 -19.75 -11.48
CA THR A 109 -20.64 -19.73 -12.85
C THR A 109 -22.15 -19.58 -12.83
N LYS A 110 -22.69 -18.90 -13.83
CA LYS A 110 -24.13 -18.78 -14.00
C LYS A 110 -24.71 -20.15 -14.37
N VAL A 111 -25.65 -20.64 -13.57
CA VAL A 111 -26.41 -21.87 -13.91
C VAL A 111 -27.62 -21.48 -14.77
N ASP A 112 -28.25 -20.37 -14.42
CA ASP A 112 -29.47 -19.84 -15.02
C ASP A 112 -29.55 -18.33 -14.73
N ASN A 113 -30.61 -17.64 -15.17
CA ASN A 113 -30.68 -16.18 -15.06
C ASN A 113 -30.68 -15.63 -13.63
N PHE A 114 -31.03 -16.46 -12.65
CA PHE A 114 -31.18 -16.04 -11.26
C PHE A 114 -30.21 -16.73 -10.31
N SER A 115 -29.45 -17.73 -10.76
CA SER A 115 -28.68 -18.62 -9.89
C SER A 115 -27.24 -18.76 -10.35
N ILE A 116 -26.32 -18.76 -9.38
CA ILE A 116 -24.89 -18.98 -9.60
C ILE A 116 -24.49 -20.24 -8.85
N LYS A 117 -23.77 -21.15 -9.53
CA LYS A 117 -23.06 -22.25 -8.89
C LYS A 117 -21.79 -21.69 -8.29
N ILE A 118 -21.81 -21.51 -6.99
CA ILE A 118 -20.72 -20.93 -6.22
C ILE A 118 -19.52 -21.89 -6.22
N PHE A 119 -18.34 -21.32 -6.46
CA PHE A 119 -17.06 -22.01 -6.33
C PHE A 119 -16.32 -21.58 -5.08
N GLU A 120 -16.31 -20.27 -4.81
CA GLU A 120 -15.56 -19.67 -3.73
C GLU A 120 -16.38 -18.55 -3.08
N GLU A 121 -16.18 -18.35 -1.78
CA GLU A 121 -16.82 -17.30 -0.99
C GLU A 121 -15.79 -16.53 -0.19
N SER A 122 -16.11 -15.27 0.12
CA SER A 122 -15.29 -14.38 0.91
C SER A 122 -16.14 -13.38 1.68
N LEU A 123 -15.57 -12.86 2.76
CA LEU A 123 -16.09 -11.70 3.45
C LEU A 123 -15.30 -10.45 3.06
N GLY A 124 -16.03 -9.37 2.85
CA GLY A 124 -15.46 -8.07 2.54
C GLY A 124 -15.98 -6.95 3.44
N LYS A 125 -15.45 -5.76 3.20
CA LYS A 125 -15.91 -4.51 3.84
C LYS A 125 -16.30 -3.50 2.79
N PHE A 126 -17.53 -3.02 2.84
CA PHE A 126 -17.92 -1.87 2.02
C PHE A 126 -17.07 -0.65 2.39
N GLY A 127 -16.69 0.13 1.37
CA GLY A 127 -16.05 1.43 1.59
C GLY A 127 -16.95 2.37 2.39
N HIS A 128 -16.36 3.29 3.15
CA HIS A 128 -17.08 4.13 4.10
C HIS A 128 -18.28 4.86 3.45
N HIS A 129 -18.09 5.39 2.24
CA HIS A 129 -19.14 6.08 1.46
C HIS A 129 -19.65 5.28 0.26
N SER A 130 -19.36 3.98 0.17
CA SER A 130 -19.90 3.12 -0.89
C SER A 130 -21.43 3.02 -0.82
N ALA A 131 -22.12 2.83 -1.94
CA ALA A 131 -23.50 2.35 -1.89
C ALA A 131 -23.56 0.97 -1.18
N ARG A 132 -24.60 0.74 -0.37
CA ARG A 132 -24.91 -0.54 0.28
C ARG A 132 -26.00 -1.22 -0.53
N GLN A 133 -25.61 -1.85 -1.63
CA GLN A 133 -26.52 -2.48 -2.58
C GLN A 133 -25.99 -3.86 -2.96
N SER A 134 -26.91 -4.80 -3.14
CA SER A 134 -26.57 -6.13 -3.66
C SER A 134 -26.41 -6.06 -5.17
N ILE A 135 -25.40 -6.74 -5.70
CA ILE A 135 -25.07 -6.74 -7.13
C ILE A 135 -24.66 -8.15 -7.53
N VAL A 136 -25.18 -8.58 -8.67
CA VAL A 136 -24.64 -9.72 -9.41
C VAL A 136 -24.04 -9.19 -10.71
N GLY A 137 -22.85 -9.64 -11.09
CA GLY A 137 -22.26 -9.25 -12.36
C GLY A 137 -21.06 -10.09 -12.77
N ARG A 138 -20.78 -10.12 -14.07
CA ARG A 138 -19.61 -10.80 -14.63
C ARG A 138 -18.33 -10.19 -14.08
N VAL A 139 -17.38 -11.01 -13.65
CA VAL A 139 -16.12 -10.54 -13.08
C VAL A 139 -15.10 -10.31 -14.18
N ILE A 140 -14.44 -9.16 -14.13
CA ILE A 140 -13.26 -8.88 -14.96
C ILE A 140 -12.13 -8.47 -14.03
N HIS A 141 -11.08 -9.28 -14.02
CA HIS A 141 -9.85 -8.94 -13.34
C HIS A 141 -9.08 -7.90 -14.16
N ILE A 142 -8.95 -6.68 -13.64
CA ILE A 142 -8.41 -5.55 -14.41
C ILE A 142 -6.95 -5.82 -14.78
N SER A 143 -6.61 -5.60 -16.05
CA SER A 143 -5.21 -5.59 -16.52
C SER A 143 -4.81 -4.18 -16.94
N ASP A 144 -3.76 -3.64 -16.31
CA ASP A 144 -3.19 -2.35 -16.66
C ASP A 144 -2.49 -2.40 -18.04
N PRO A 145 -2.43 -1.28 -18.78
CA PRO A 145 -1.63 -1.16 -20.00
C PRO A 145 -0.13 -1.19 -19.73
N GLY A 146 0.63 -1.92 -20.56
CA GLY A 146 2.10 -1.94 -20.53
C GLY A 146 2.71 -3.34 -20.48
N ARG A 147 4.04 -3.41 -20.28
CA ARG A 147 4.75 -4.69 -20.13
C ARG A 147 4.55 -5.22 -18.71
N GLY A 148 3.79 -6.30 -18.59
CA GLY A 148 3.71 -7.11 -17.37
C GLY A 148 2.35 -7.26 -16.72
N ASN A 149 1.23 -7.03 -17.44
CA ASN A 149 -0.16 -7.25 -16.99
C ASN A 149 -0.34 -7.03 -15.48
N THR A 150 -0.05 -5.81 -15.02
CA THR A 150 -0.28 -5.50 -13.60
C THR A 150 -1.77 -5.35 -13.35
N HIS A 151 -2.21 -5.63 -12.14
CA HIS A 151 -3.64 -5.64 -11.79
C HIS A 151 -4.02 -4.51 -10.83
N HIS A 152 -3.28 -3.40 -10.87
CA HIS A 152 -3.42 -2.33 -9.88
C HIS A 152 -4.45 -1.27 -10.30
N GLY A 153 -4.90 -1.21 -11.55
CA GLY A 153 -5.97 -0.31 -11.97
C GLY A 153 -5.64 1.16 -11.72
N CYS A 154 -4.37 1.55 -11.87
CA CYS A 154 -3.89 2.90 -11.55
C CYS A 154 -3.93 3.87 -12.73
N GLY A 155 -4.12 3.34 -13.94
CA GLY A 155 -4.25 4.14 -15.16
C GLY A 155 -5.64 4.70 -15.39
N HIS A 156 -5.77 5.38 -16.52
CA HIS A 156 -7.05 5.85 -17.06
C HIS A 156 -7.68 4.87 -18.06
N THR A 157 -6.94 3.83 -18.42
CA THR A 157 -7.34 2.79 -19.38
C THR A 157 -6.93 1.41 -18.85
N MET A 158 -7.55 0.38 -19.42
CA MET A 158 -7.27 -1.03 -19.14
C MET A 158 -7.08 -1.79 -20.46
N SER A 159 -6.20 -2.79 -20.45
CA SER A 159 -5.85 -3.60 -21.63
C SER A 159 -6.99 -4.51 -22.05
N ASN A 160 -7.69 -5.09 -21.08
CA ASN A 160 -8.76 -6.06 -21.28
C ASN A 160 -10.16 -5.42 -21.34
N ARG A 161 -10.27 -4.13 -21.71
CA ARG A 161 -11.58 -3.44 -21.85
C ARG A 161 -12.52 -4.11 -22.86
N HIS A 162 -11.98 -4.87 -23.80
CA HIS A 162 -12.76 -5.61 -24.80
C HIS A 162 -13.53 -6.79 -24.22
N LEU A 163 -13.18 -7.23 -23.00
CA LEU A 163 -13.91 -8.26 -22.26
C LEU A 163 -15.14 -7.70 -21.53
N ILE A 164 -15.31 -6.37 -21.49
CA ILE A 164 -16.45 -5.73 -20.83
C ILE A 164 -17.72 -6.12 -21.59
N PRO A 165 -18.70 -6.71 -20.90
CA PRO A 165 -19.93 -7.08 -21.57
C PRO A 165 -20.79 -5.85 -21.88
N LYS A 166 -21.52 -5.92 -22.99
CA LYS A 166 -22.33 -4.77 -23.48
C LYS A 166 -23.70 -4.67 -22.82
N ASN A 167 -24.32 -5.81 -22.50
CA ASN A 167 -25.74 -5.90 -22.11
C ASN A 167 -25.95 -6.60 -20.76
N GLU A 168 -24.92 -6.69 -19.92
CA GLU A 168 -25.03 -7.25 -18.57
C GLU A 168 -24.18 -6.44 -17.58
N THR A 169 -24.53 -6.57 -16.31
CA THR A 169 -23.78 -5.98 -15.20
C THR A 169 -22.43 -6.68 -15.05
N TRP A 170 -21.41 -5.91 -14.66
CA TRP A 170 -20.08 -6.45 -14.44
C TRP A 170 -19.40 -5.81 -13.22
N VAL A 171 -18.43 -6.54 -12.69
CA VAL A 171 -17.68 -6.22 -11.48
C VAL A 171 -16.19 -6.16 -11.82
N ALA A 172 -15.56 -5.03 -11.53
CA ALA A 172 -14.12 -4.89 -11.67
C ALA A 172 -13.41 -5.45 -10.44
N LEU A 173 -12.56 -6.47 -10.62
CA LEU A 173 -11.67 -7.00 -9.58
C LEU A 173 -10.28 -6.38 -9.75
N ILE A 174 -9.74 -5.78 -8.69
CA ILE A 174 -8.50 -4.97 -8.73
C ILE A 174 -7.60 -5.29 -7.52
N LYS A 175 -6.30 -5.47 -7.75
CA LYS A 175 -5.30 -5.61 -6.68
C LYS A 175 -5.02 -4.28 -5.98
N ARG A 176 -4.92 -4.28 -4.65
CA ARG A 176 -4.43 -3.12 -3.87
C ARG A 176 -2.99 -2.76 -4.25
N GLY A 177 -2.62 -1.50 -3.99
CA GLY A 177 -1.26 -0.98 -4.17
C GLY A 177 -1.13 0.03 -5.32
N HIS A 178 0.06 0.64 -5.43
CA HIS A 178 0.51 1.61 -6.44
C HIS A 178 -0.25 2.95 -6.55
N CYS A 179 -1.53 2.99 -6.21
CA CYS A 179 -2.35 4.20 -6.24
C CYS A 179 -3.49 4.12 -5.23
N TYR A 180 -4.16 5.26 -5.01
CA TYR A 180 -5.29 5.36 -4.10
C TYR A 180 -6.51 4.56 -4.55
N PHE A 181 -7.32 4.10 -3.60
CA PHE A 181 -8.60 3.42 -3.86
C PHE A 181 -9.51 4.23 -4.77
N PHE A 182 -9.52 5.56 -4.62
CA PHE A 182 -10.30 6.45 -5.47
C PHE A 182 -9.97 6.27 -6.96
N ASN A 183 -8.69 6.13 -7.33
CA ASN A 183 -8.29 5.97 -8.72
C ASN A 183 -8.81 4.65 -9.31
N LYS A 184 -8.73 3.57 -8.51
CA LYS A 184 -9.23 2.24 -8.87
C LYS A 184 -10.76 2.26 -9.08
N ILE A 185 -11.49 2.90 -8.16
CA ILE A 185 -12.94 3.02 -8.27
C ILE A 185 -13.34 3.90 -9.46
N LYS A 186 -12.63 5.01 -9.69
CA LYS A 186 -12.86 5.89 -10.84
C LYS A 186 -12.58 5.20 -12.17
N LEU A 187 -11.63 4.26 -12.23
CA LEU A 187 -11.43 3.42 -13.39
C LEU A 187 -12.66 2.54 -13.65
N GLY A 188 -13.19 1.87 -12.62
CA GLY A 188 -14.43 1.10 -12.74
C GLY A 188 -15.62 1.95 -13.20
N GLU A 189 -15.83 3.12 -12.59
CA GLU A 189 -16.90 4.05 -12.98
C GLU A 189 -16.79 4.49 -14.44
N ARG A 190 -15.57 4.77 -14.91
CA ARG A 190 -15.32 5.19 -16.30
C ARG A 190 -15.74 4.14 -17.32
N TYR A 191 -15.61 2.87 -16.97
CA TYR A 191 -15.97 1.74 -17.82
C TYR A 191 -17.35 1.15 -17.48
N ASN A 192 -18.17 1.88 -16.73
CA ASN A 192 -19.53 1.48 -16.33
C ASN A 192 -19.58 0.16 -15.55
N ALA A 193 -18.60 -0.10 -14.68
CA ALA A 193 -18.69 -1.19 -13.72
C ALA A 193 -19.83 -0.92 -12.72
N SER A 194 -20.62 -1.94 -12.41
CA SER A 194 -21.65 -1.85 -11.35
C SER A 194 -21.02 -1.88 -9.96
N ALA A 195 -19.91 -2.61 -9.82
CA ALA A 195 -19.13 -2.68 -8.58
C ALA A 195 -17.63 -2.75 -8.83
N VAL A 196 -16.85 -2.28 -7.86
CA VAL A 196 -15.39 -2.43 -7.79
C VAL A 196 -15.02 -3.19 -6.53
N VAL A 197 -14.40 -4.35 -6.69
CA VAL A 197 -13.89 -5.18 -5.62
C VAL A 197 -12.38 -5.08 -5.62
N ILE A 198 -11.82 -4.59 -4.51
CA ILE A 198 -10.38 -4.45 -4.35
C ILE A 198 -9.89 -5.53 -3.39
N TYR A 199 -8.96 -6.37 -3.81
CA TYR A 199 -8.36 -7.35 -2.90
C TYR A 199 -7.03 -6.87 -2.36
N ASP A 200 -6.76 -7.18 -1.09
CA ASP A 200 -5.57 -6.71 -0.40
C ASP A 200 -4.27 -7.27 -1.02
N ASP A 201 -3.17 -6.53 -0.91
CA ASP A 201 -1.87 -6.95 -1.45
C ASP A 201 -1.12 -7.90 -0.49
N LYS A 202 -1.61 -8.03 0.75
CA LYS A 202 -1.02 -8.84 1.81
C LYS A 202 -2.10 -9.54 2.65
N PRO A 203 -1.84 -10.73 3.17
CA PRO A 203 -2.76 -11.40 4.08
C PRO A 203 -2.92 -10.61 5.38
N GLY A 204 -4.08 -10.74 6.02
CA GLY A 204 -4.38 -10.12 7.31
C GLY A 204 -5.72 -9.38 7.36
N LYS A 205 -5.84 -8.47 8.32
CA LYS A 205 -7.07 -7.70 8.55
C LYS A 205 -7.25 -6.64 7.48
N ILE A 206 -8.31 -6.78 6.69
CA ILE A 206 -8.70 -5.78 5.70
C ILE A 206 -9.19 -4.48 6.35
N GLU A 207 -8.80 -3.36 5.76
CA GLU A 207 -9.21 -2.02 6.17
C GLU A 207 -10.52 -1.59 5.51
N VAL A 208 -11.20 -0.63 6.11
CA VAL A 208 -12.36 0.01 5.49
C VAL A 208 -11.85 1.08 4.55
N MET A 209 -12.07 0.92 3.25
CA MET A 209 -11.66 1.92 2.27
C MET A 209 -12.37 3.25 2.55
N ASN A 210 -11.61 4.33 2.60
CA ASN A 210 -12.17 5.67 2.67
C ASN A 210 -12.09 6.35 1.31
N THR A 211 -13.22 6.42 0.62
CA THR A 211 -13.34 7.07 -0.68
C THR A 211 -14.55 7.99 -0.65
N ILE A 212 -14.38 9.23 -1.14
CA ILE A 212 -15.44 10.23 -1.24
C ILE A 212 -15.65 10.54 -2.73
N GLY A 213 -16.90 10.77 -3.15
CA GLY A 213 -17.21 11.19 -4.51
C GLY A 213 -17.25 10.07 -5.55
N THR A 214 -17.52 8.84 -5.11
CA THR A 214 -17.80 7.68 -5.97
C THR A 214 -19.23 7.20 -5.71
N LYS A 215 -19.93 6.77 -6.77
CA LYS A 215 -21.36 6.42 -6.75
C LYS A 215 -21.61 4.91 -6.86
N ILE A 216 -20.64 4.15 -7.36
CA ILE A 216 -20.78 2.70 -7.52
C ILE A 216 -20.45 1.95 -6.23
N VAL A 217 -20.93 0.70 -6.15
CA VAL A 217 -20.56 -0.19 -5.05
C VAL A 217 -19.06 -0.44 -5.05
N SER A 218 -18.43 -0.27 -3.91
CA SER A 218 -17.00 -0.50 -3.72
C SER A 218 -16.74 -1.16 -2.38
N LEU A 219 -15.98 -2.25 -2.41
CA LEU A 219 -15.64 -3.03 -1.21
C LEU A 219 -14.23 -3.61 -1.32
N MET A 220 -13.68 -3.99 -0.17
CA MET A 220 -12.41 -4.68 -0.07
C MET A 220 -12.59 -6.11 0.42
N ILE A 221 -11.87 -7.06 -0.16
CA ILE A 221 -11.74 -8.46 0.30
C ILE A 221 -10.29 -8.76 0.71
N ASN A 222 -10.08 -9.87 1.42
CA ASN A 222 -8.73 -10.26 1.85
C ASN A 222 -7.84 -10.63 0.65
N HIS A 223 -6.55 -10.79 0.92
CA HIS A 223 -5.58 -11.16 -0.09
C HIS A 223 -5.85 -12.55 -0.69
N ASP A 224 -5.95 -13.57 0.15
CA ASP A 224 -5.97 -14.96 -0.30
C ASP A 224 -7.21 -15.29 -1.13
N ASP A 225 -8.39 -14.79 -0.73
CA ASP A 225 -9.63 -14.96 -1.48
C ASP A 225 -9.60 -14.17 -2.77
N GLY A 226 -9.02 -12.97 -2.73
CA GLY A 226 -8.80 -12.15 -3.93
C GLY A 226 -7.95 -12.84 -4.98
N ILE A 227 -6.89 -13.55 -4.57
CA ILE A 227 -6.06 -14.35 -5.48
C ILE A 227 -6.87 -15.50 -6.10
N ARG A 228 -7.71 -16.20 -5.31
CA ARG A 228 -8.56 -17.28 -5.84
C ARG A 228 -9.62 -16.75 -6.80
N PHE A 229 -10.26 -15.62 -6.48
CA PHE A 229 -11.22 -14.97 -7.37
C PHE A 229 -10.57 -14.49 -8.66
N ALA A 230 -9.35 -13.93 -8.57
CA ALA A 230 -8.58 -13.50 -9.74
C ALA A 230 -8.22 -14.71 -10.63
N ALA A 231 -7.74 -15.80 -10.05
CA ALA A 231 -7.44 -17.02 -10.80
C ALA A 231 -8.67 -17.57 -11.54
N LEU A 232 -9.85 -17.53 -10.91
CA LEU A 232 -11.11 -17.91 -11.56
C LEU A 232 -11.48 -16.95 -12.70
N ALA A 233 -11.35 -15.64 -12.51
CA ALA A 233 -11.60 -14.66 -13.57
C ALA A 233 -10.61 -14.76 -14.75
N ASP A 234 -9.37 -15.16 -14.48
CA ASP A 234 -8.30 -15.30 -15.48
C ASP A 234 -8.29 -16.69 -16.15
N SER A 235 -9.08 -17.64 -15.65
CA SER A 235 -9.09 -19.03 -16.14
C SER A 235 -9.73 -19.21 -17.54
N GLY A 236 -10.32 -18.16 -18.10
CA GLY A 236 -10.97 -18.18 -19.41
C GLY A 236 -12.44 -18.61 -19.40
N ILE A 237 -12.98 -19.04 -18.26
CA ILE A 237 -14.43 -19.23 -18.08
C ILE A 237 -15.12 -17.94 -17.63
N GLU A 238 -16.40 -17.81 -17.97
CA GLU A 238 -17.20 -16.68 -17.50
C GLU A 238 -17.64 -16.91 -16.06
N VAL A 239 -17.09 -16.11 -15.15
CA VAL A 239 -17.46 -16.13 -13.73
C VAL A 239 -18.20 -14.86 -13.34
N TYR A 240 -19.09 -15.01 -12.37
CA TYR A 240 -19.98 -13.98 -11.86
C TYR A 240 -19.75 -13.86 -10.36
N MET A 241 -19.79 -12.62 -9.88
CA MET A 241 -19.71 -12.31 -8.47
C MET A 241 -21.08 -11.88 -7.97
N ASN A 242 -21.53 -12.50 -6.88
CA ASN A 242 -22.69 -12.07 -6.12
C ASN A 242 -22.22 -11.35 -4.85
N ILE A 243 -22.56 -10.07 -4.76
CA ILE A 243 -22.25 -9.20 -3.63
C ILE A 243 -23.56 -8.96 -2.89
N THR A 244 -23.60 -9.28 -1.61
CA THR A 244 -24.75 -8.98 -0.74
C THR A 244 -24.33 -8.18 0.48
N VAL A 245 -25.26 -7.36 0.97
CA VAL A 245 -25.04 -6.53 2.16
C VAL A 245 -25.16 -7.38 3.41
N GLY A 246 -24.09 -7.43 4.20
CA GLY A 246 -24.04 -8.08 5.50
C GLY A 246 -24.45 -7.14 6.63
N ARG A 247 -24.07 -7.52 7.85
CA ARG A 247 -24.35 -6.73 9.06
C ARG A 247 -23.52 -5.44 9.12
N GLU A 248 -24.05 -4.48 9.85
CA GLU A 248 -23.31 -3.29 10.25
C GLU A 248 -22.58 -3.54 11.59
N VAL A 249 -21.28 -3.29 11.60
CA VAL A 249 -20.39 -3.54 12.73
C VAL A 249 -19.98 -2.22 13.38
N HIS A 250 -19.98 -2.21 14.71
CA HIS A 250 -19.56 -1.09 15.54
C HIS A 250 -18.38 -1.51 16.43
N ASP A 251 -17.15 -1.31 15.94
CA ASP A 251 -15.96 -1.62 16.72
C ASP A 251 -15.62 -0.45 17.65
N ARG A 252 -15.61 -0.69 18.96
CA ARG A 252 -15.04 0.26 19.93
C ARG A 252 -13.52 0.13 19.89
N VAL A 253 -12.84 1.01 19.17
CA VAL A 253 -11.38 1.04 19.20
C VAL A 253 -10.96 1.57 20.57
N LYS A 254 -10.31 0.74 21.38
CA LYS A 254 -9.59 1.22 22.57
C LYS A 254 -8.58 2.25 22.09
N ALA A 255 -8.72 3.50 22.55
CA ALA A 255 -7.83 4.58 22.20
C ALA A 255 -6.39 4.16 22.51
N HIS A 256 -5.58 3.93 21.48
CA HIS A 256 -4.14 3.86 21.70
C HIS A 256 -3.71 5.29 22.06
N PRO A 257 -3.08 5.50 23.24
CA PRO A 257 -2.53 6.80 23.56
C PRO A 257 -1.54 7.13 22.46
N LYS A 258 -1.83 8.20 21.70
CA LYS A 258 -0.83 8.81 20.83
C LYS A 258 0.26 9.29 21.78
N THR A 259 1.41 8.62 21.79
CA THR A 259 2.59 9.12 22.49
C THR A 259 2.78 10.57 22.01
N PRO A 260 2.67 11.58 22.88
CA PRO A 260 2.96 12.94 22.45
C PRO A 260 4.39 12.93 21.92
N ALA A 261 4.57 13.43 20.70
CA ALA A 261 5.90 13.70 20.18
C ALA A 261 6.59 14.60 21.20
N ALA A 262 7.50 14.04 21.98
CA ALA A 262 8.32 14.80 22.90
C ALA A 262 9.09 15.80 22.04
N ALA A 263 8.76 17.08 22.21
CA ALA A 263 9.48 18.17 21.59
C ALA A 263 10.85 18.29 22.29
N THR A 264 11.81 17.48 21.87
CA THR A 264 13.20 17.64 22.28
C THR A 264 13.81 18.76 21.43
N TYR A 265 13.59 20.01 21.84
CA TYR A 265 14.46 21.10 21.46
C TYR A 265 15.58 21.18 22.50
N ALA A 266 16.70 20.51 22.24
CA ALA A 266 17.94 20.76 22.95
C ALA A 266 18.75 21.78 22.13
N ALA A 267 19.00 22.95 22.71
CA ALA A 267 19.97 23.90 22.20
C ALA A 267 21.40 23.34 22.35
N PRO A 268 22.36 23.72 21.48
CA PRO A 268 23.71 23.19 21.53
C PRO A 268 24.54 23.96 22.57
N GLU A 269 25.17 23.26 23.50
CA GLU A 269 26.34 23.78 24.21
C GLU A 269 27.62 23.14 23.68
N ALA A 270 28.65 23.96 23.67
CA ALA A 270 29.90 23.77 22.97
C ALA A 270 31.03 23.33 23.92
N ILE A 271 31.91 22.47 23.38
CA ILE A 271 33.35 22.30 23.67
C ILE A 271 33.73 21.60 24.98
N VAL A 272 34.44 20.46 24.86
CA VAL A 272 35.86 20.27 25.23
C VAL A 272 36.37 18.96 24.61
N SER A 273 37.51 19.06 23.92
CA SER A 273 38.33 17.95 23.41
C SER A 273 39.09 17.24 24.53
N THR A 274 39.12 15.91 24.49
CA THR A 274 40.29 15.15 24.94
C THR A 274 40.50 13.92 24.05
N MET A 275 41.72 13.76 23.58
CA MET A 275 42.23 12.65 22.78
C MET A 275 42.20 11.32 23.53
N GLY A 276 42.13 10.20 22.78
CA GLY A 276 42.78 8.96 23.20
C GLY A 276 42.10 7.66 22.79
N GLY A 277 42.70 6.94 21.84
CA GLY A 277 42.92 5.50 22.00
C GLY A 277 42.04 4.52 21.19
N ARG A 278 42.64 4.01 20.11
CA ARG A 278 42.67 2.61 19.61
C ARG A 278 41.55 1.64 20.03
N GLY A 279 40.92 1.02 19.03
CA GLY A 279 40.18 -0.23 19.18
C GLY A 279 39.61 -0.74 17.87
N SER A 280 40.46 -1.36 17.04
CA SER A 280 40.09 -2.14 15.86
C SER A 280 39.23 -3.35 16.23
N GLY A 281 38.08 -3.51 15.57
CA GLY A 281 37.21 -4.68 15.71
C GLY A 281 36.32 -4.85 14.49
N SER A 282 36.91 -5.19 13.35
CA SER A 282 36.19 -5.61 12.15
C SER A 282 35.69 -7.04 12.33
N THR A 283 34.42 -7.20 12.70
CA THR A 283 33.71 -8.47 12.55
C THR A 283 33.26 -8.60 11.10
N VAL A 284 34.07 -9.30 10.32
CA VAL A 284 33.75 -9.65 8.93
C VAL A 284 32.66 -10.72 8.97
N SER A 285 31.42 -10.35 8.63
CA SER A 285 30.37 -11.32 8.35
C SER A 285 30.81 -12.20 7.17
N PRO A 286 30.70 -13.53 7.25
CA PRO A 286 30.98 -14.38 6.11
C PRO A 286 29.97 -14.06 5.00
N SER A 287 30.49 -13.64 3.84
CA SER A 287 29.66 -13.48 2.64
C SER A 287 28.91 -14.78 2.36
N ILE A 288 27.65 -14.64 1.99
CA ILE A 288 26.72 -15.71 1.61
C ILE A 288 27.35 -16.68 0.58
N ALA A 289 28.32 -16.23 -0.21
CA ALA A 289 29.12 -17.05 -1.12
C ALA A 289 29.88 -18.21 -0.43
N ALA A 290 30.37 -18.03 0.80
CA ALA A 290 31.11 -19.08 1.53
C ALA A 290 30.19 -20.20 2.04
N ILE A 291 28.91 -19.90 2.28
CA ILE A 291 27.92 -20.89 2.73
C ILE A 291 27.48 -21.76 1.54
N PHE A 292 27.35 -21.19 0.34
CA PHE A 292 27.01 -21.95 -0.85
C PHE A 292 28.13 -22.90 -1.32
N SER A 293 29.42 -22.55 -1.12
CA SER A 293 30.53 -23.46 -1.44
C SER A 293 30.63 -24.69 -0.53
N LEU A 294 30.24 -24.58 0.75
CA LEU A 294 30.23 -25.71 1.69
C LEU A 294 29.09 -26.71 1.41
N ILE A 295 27.92 -26.21 0.99
CA ILE A 295 26.77 -27.08 0.63
C ILE A 295 27.06 -27.84 -0.68
N ALA A 296 27.72 -27.20 -1.64
CA ALA A 296 28.09 -27.85 -2.90
C ALA A 296 29.05 -29.04 -2.70
N LEU A 297 30.00 -28.93 -1.76
CA LEU A 297 30.94 -30.01 -1.47
C LEU A 297 30.27 -31.20 -0.77
N GLN A 298 29.26 -30.97 0.08
CA GLN A 298 28.52 -32.05 0.74
C GLN A 298 27.59 -32.81 -0.21
N VAL A 299 26.99 -32.13 -1.20
CA VAL A 299 26.17 -32.79 -2.24
C VAL A 299 27.06 -33.63 -3.18
N ILE A 300 28.26 -33.15 -3.52
CA ILE A 300 29.20 -33.90 -4.37
C ILE A 300 29.77 -35.12 -3.61
N CYS A 301 30.15 -34.97 -2.33
CA CYS A 301 30.58 -36.11 -1.51
C CYS A 301 29.46 -37.12 -1.24
N GLY A 302 28.21 -36.66 -1.06
CA GLY A 302 27.06 -37.54 -0.84
C GLY A 302 26.69 -38.40 -2.07
N LEU A 303 26.96 -37.91 -3.29
CA LEU A 303 26.75 -38.65 -4.53
C LEU A 303 27.90 -39.61 -4.87
N LEU A 304 29.10 -39.40 -4.31
CA LEU A 304 30.24 -40.31 -4.46
C LEU A 304 30.27 -41.45 -3.42
N ASN A 305 29.53 -41.34 -2.32
CA ASN A 305 29.48 -42.37 -1.25
C ASN A 305 28.24 -43.28 -1.33
N LYS A 306 27.47 -43.23 -2.43
CA LYS A 306 26.40 -44.19 -2.76
C LYS A 306 26.73 -44.89 -4.09
N ARG A 307 27.80 -45.69 -4.08
CA ARG A 307 28.03 -46.78 -5.03
C ARG A 307 28.75 -47.91 -4.35
#